data_AF-A0A835DKE7-F1
#
_entry.id   AF-A0A835DKE7-F1
#
_cell.length_a   1.000
_cell.length_b   1.000
_cell.length_c   1.000
_cell.angle_alpha   90.00
_cell.angle_beta   90.00
_cell.angle_gamma   90.00
#
_symmetry.space_group_name_H-M   'P 1'
#
loop_
_entity.id
_entity.type
_entity.pdbx_description
1 polymer ?
#
loop_
_entity_poly.entity_id
_entity_poly.type
_entity_poly.pdbx_seq_one_letter_code
_entity_poly.pdbx_strand_id
1 'polypeptide(L)'
;MTISGPESQPAAIKISSQIEAEFEFEFVTCDSCGLTEECTPEYINRVRERYRGRWVCGLCAEAVKDEIIRSKRIISTEEALDRHMNFCKKFRSLSPTSNQAEHLISAMRHLFRRSMDSPRSPSSPLQKQGQVRPRSFVRSETESCFPT
;
A
#
# COMPACT_ATOMS: atom_id res chain seq x y z
N MET A 1 27.94 53.89 54.68
CA MET A 1 28.47 53.02 53.61
C MET A 1 27.29 52.42 52.88
N THR A 2 26.94 52.97 51.71
CA THR A 2 25.89 52.44 50.83
C THR A 2 26.48 52.38 49.43
N ILE A 3 26.49 51.17 48.89
CA ILE A 3 27.20 50.73 47.68
C ILE A 3 26.41 51.09 46.43
N SER A 4 27.03 51.86 45.53
CA SER A 4 26.60 51.99 44.14
C SER A 4 26.92 50.69 43.41
N GLY A 5 25.89 50.01 42.88
CA GLY A 5 26.03 48.90 41.94
C GLY A 5 25.55 49.34 40.54
N PRO A 6 26.23 48.97 39.45
CA PRO A 6 25.80 49.32 38.11
C PRO A 6 24.63 48.44 37.64
N GLU A 7 23.63 49.09 37.05
CA GLU A 7 22.51 48.48 36.34
C GLU A 7 23.00 47.46 35.30
N SER A 8 22.59 46.21 35.48
CA SER A 8 22.70 45.18 34.44
C SER A 8 21.51 45.32 33.49
N GLN A 9 21.80 45.71 32.26
CA GLN A 9 20.83 45.70 31.15
C GLN A 9 20.39 44.25 30.87
N PRO A 10 19.11 44.01 30.52
CA PRO A 10 18.66 42.69 30.12
C PRO A 10 19.23 42.36 28.75
N ALA A 11 20.13 41.37 28.70
CA ALA A 11 20.52 40.74 27.46
C ALA A 11 19.26 40.12 26.83
N ALA A 12 18.75 40.75 25.77
CA ALA A 12 17.71 40.19 24.92
C ALA A 12 18.22 38.84 24.39
N ILE A 13 17.77 37.77 25.03
CA ILE A 13 18.01 36.41 24.56
C ILE A 13 17.30 36.33 23.22
N LYS A 14 18.08 36.30 22.14
CA LYS A 14 17.62 36.11 20.77
C LYS A 14 17.17 34.66 20.59
N ILE A 15 16.07 34.30 21.25
CA ILE A 15 15.35 33.04 21.11
C ILE A 15 14.48 33.17 19.87
N SER A 16 15.07 33.20 18.68
CA SER A 16 14.27 33.27 17.44
C SER A 16 14.90 32.56 16.25
N SER A 17 15.83 31.62 16.43
CA SER A 17 16.42 30.94 15.26
C SER A 17 16.89 29.51 15.51
N GLN A 18 16.30 28.78 16.45
CA GLN A 18 16.68 27.38 16.71
C GLN A 18 15.48 26.47 16.97
N ILE A 19 14.42 26.60 16.18
CA ILE A 19 13.43 25.53 16.00
C ILE A 19 12.98 25.54 14.54
N GLU A 20 13.93 25.36 13.64
CA GLU A 20 13.69 24.85 12.30
C GLU A 20 14.64 23.66 12.14
N ALA A 21 14.35 22.59 12.89
CA ALA A 21 14.60 21.28 12.31
C ALA A 21 13.53 21.14 11.22
N GLU A 22 13.76 21.78 10.08
CA GLU A 22 13.01 21.48 8.87
C GLU A 22 13.16 19.98 8.66
N PHE A 23 12.06 19.26 8.84
CA PHE A 23 12.04 17.86 8.48
C PHE A 23 12.05 17.85 6.96
N GLU A 24 13.24 17.66 6.39
CA GLU A 24 13.43 17.55 4.96
C GLU A 24 12.85 16.21 4.49
N PHE A 25 11.90 16.29 3.56
CA PHE A 25 11.27 15.14 2.93
C PHE A 25 11.43 15.21 1.42
N GLU A 26 11.55 14.04 0.80
CA GLU A 26 11.53 13.86 -0.65
C GLU A 26 10.40 12.92 -1.06
N PHE A 27 9.80 13.20 -2.21
CA PHE A 27 8.87 12.27 -2.86
C PHE A 27 9.66 11.31 -3.74
N VAL A 28 9.57 10.02 -3.43
CA VAL A 28 10.31 8.97 -4.13
C VAL A 28 9.37 7.85 -4.58
N THR A 29 9.52 7.42 -5.83
CA THR A 29 8.68 6.39 -6.44
C THR A 29 9.35 5.02 -6.34
N CYS A 30 8.64 4.03 -5.78
CA CYS A 30 9.07 2.64 -5.65
C CYS A 30 9.37 2.01 -7.01
N ASP A 31 10.59 1.50 -7.18
CA ASP A 31 11.06 0.85 -8.42
C ASP A 31 10.27 -0.44 -8.73
N SER A 32 9.73 -1.09 -7.68
CA SER A 32 8.97 -2.32 -7.80
C SER A 32 7.54 -2.07 -8.24
N CYS A 33 6.76 -1.26 -7.52
CA CYS A 33 5.31 -1.14 -7.69
C CYS A 33 4.83 0.20 -8.27
N GLY A 34 5.68 1.23 -8.30
CA GLY A 34 5.32 2.57 -8.76
C GLY A 34 4.58 3.44 -7.73
N LEU A 35 4.41 2.96 -6.48
CA LEU A 35 3.88 3.77 -5.40
C LEU A 35 4.86 4.90 -5.05
N THR A 36 4.37 6.13 -4.91
CA THR A 36 5.17 7.27 -4.47
C THR A 36 4.93 7.52 -2.99
N GLU A 37 6.01 7.68 -2.23
CA GLU A 37 6.00 7.92 -0.78
C GLU A 37 6.80 9.18 -0.45
N GLU A 38 6.41 9.85 0.64
CA GLU A 38 7.15 10.96 1.25
C GLU A 38 8.10 10.38 2.31
N CYS A 39 9.40 10.61 2.17
CA CYS A 39 10.42 9.97 3.00
C CYS A 39 11.59 10.91 3.30
N THR A 40 12.28 10.74 4.44
CA THR A 40 13.52 11.49 4.67
C THR A 40 14.63 11.00 3.73
N PRO A 41 15.56 11.88 3.32
CA PRO A 41 16.73 11.49 2.55
C PRO A 41 17.55 10.38 3.21
N GLU A 42 17.70 10.40 4.54
CA GLU A 42 18.44 9.36 5.26
C GLU A 42 17.74 8.01 5.20
N TYR A 43 16.41 7.97 5.28
CA TYR A 43 15.66 6.73 5.12
C TYR A 43 15.78 6.18 3.70
N ILE A 44 15.68 7.06 2.70
CA ILE A 44 15.89 6.70 1.29
C ILE A 44 17.25 6.04 1.08
N ASN A 45 18.30 6.66 1.61
CA ASN A 45 19.66 6.13 1.49
C ASN A 45 19.85 4.77 2.18
N ARG A 46 19.31 4.59 3.39
CA ARG A 46 19.36 3.29 4.10
C ARG A 46 18.64 2.18 3.33
N VAL A 47 17.48 2.49 2.74
CA VAL A 47 16.74 1.51 1.93
C VAL A 47 17.53 1.17 0.67
N ARG A 48 18.06 2.17 -0.04
CA ARG A 48 18.88 1.95 -1.23
C ARG A 48 20.11 1.10 -0.93
N GLU A 49 20.80 1.34 0.17
CA GLU A 49 21.94 0.52 0.60
C GLU A 49 21.55 -0.96 0.78
N ARG A 50 20.41 -1.22 1.42
CA ARG A 50 19.88 -2.59 1.64
C ARG A 50 19.48 -3.28 0.34
N TYR A 51 18.97 -2.54 -0.64
CA TYR A 51 18.36 -3.07 -1.86
C TYR A 51 19.15 -2.74 -3.14
N ARG A 52 20.48 -2.73 -3.04
CA ARG A 52 21.41 -2.60 -4.19
C ARG A 52 21.14 -1.34 -5.03
N GLY A 53 20.95 -0.22 -4.35
CA GLY A 53 20.71 1.09 -4.96
C GLY A 53 19.25 1.36 -5.33
N ARG A 54 18.36 0.36 -5.23
CA ARG A 54 16.94 0.51 -5.58
C ARG A 54 16.12 1.01 -4.42
N TRP A 55 15.18 1.90 -4.70
CA TRP A 55 14.20 2.32 -3.71
C TRP A 55 12.97 1.40 -3.77
N VAL A 56 12.59 0.86 -2.61
CA VAL A 56 11.39 0.04 -2.44
C VAL A 56 10.55 0.61 -1.30
N CYS A 57 9.25 0.73 -1.55
CA CYS A 57 8.30 1.18 -0.53
C CYS A 57 8.21 0.18 0.62
N GLY A 58 7.64 0.61 1.75
CA GLY A 58 7.51 -0.23 2.96
C GLY A 58 6.81 -1.57 2.68
N LEU A 59 5.76 -1.57 1.84
CA LEU A 59 5.02 -2.79 1.50
C LEU A 59 5.84 -3.75 0.61
N CYS A 60 6.58 -3.22 -0.37
CA CYS A 60 7.46 -4.04 -1.20
C CYS A 60 8.64 -4.59 -0.39
N ALA A 61 9.14 -3.83 0.60
CA ALA A 61 10.19 -4.31 1.49
C ALA A 61 9.73 -5.54 2.31
N GLU A 62 8.52 -5.53 2.86
CA GLU A 62 7.94 -6.71 3.53
C GLU A 62 7.72 -7.86 2.56
N ALA A 63 7.18 -7.60 1.37
CA ALA A 63 6.97 -8.64 0.36
C ALA A 63 8.29 -9.32 -0.08
N VAL A 64 9.40 -8.58 -0.11
CA VAL A 64 10.73 -9.15 -0.40
C VAL A 64 11.23 -10.02 0.75
N LYS A 65 11.01 -9.61 2.02
CA LYS A 65 11.32 -10.47 3.17
C LYS A 65 10.50 -11.75 3.14
N ASP A 66 9.22 -11.66 2.82
CA ASP A 66 8.34 -12.81 2.68
C ASP A 66 8.77 -13.76 1.56
N GLU A 67 9.25 -13.22 0.43
CA GLU A 67 9.80 -14.04 -0.68
C GLU A 67 11.04 -14.84 -0.22
N ILE A 68 11.92 -14.24 0.60
CA ILE A 68 13.07 -14.93 1.19
C ILE A 68 12.61 -16.07 2.11
N ILE A 69 11.65 -15.80 2.99
CA ILE A 69 11.14 -16.78 3.98
C ILE A 69 10.38 -17.92 3.29
N ARG A 70 9.58 -17.63 2.26
CA ARG A 70 8.78 -18.63 1.55
C ARG A 70 9.58 -19.45 0.55
N SER A 71 10.76 -19.00 0.16
CA SER A 71 11.58 -19.72 -0.81
C SER A 71 12.04 -21.06 -0.25
N LYS A 72 11.87 -22.13 -1.04
CA LYS A 72 12.33 -23.49 -0.69
C LYS A 72 13.86 -23.61 -0.63
N ARG A 73 14.58 -22.65 -1.20
CA ARG A 73 16.04 -22.55 -1.16
C ARG A 73 16.46 -21.22 -0.54
N ILE A 74 17.65 -21.19 0.04
CA ILE A 74 18.26 -19.94 0.48
C ILE A 74 18.48 -19.06 -0.76
N ILE A 75 17.90 -17.88 -0.74
CA ILE A 75 18.02 -16.87 -1.80
C ILE A 75 18.55 -15.58 -1.20
N SER A 76 19.28 -14.81 -2.00
CA SER A 76 19.74 -13.48 -1.57
C SER A 76 18.58 -12.49 -1.60
N THR A 77 18.71 -11.38 -0.85
CA THR A 77 17.79 -10.25 -0.91
C THR A 77 17.64 -9.68 -2.32
N GLU A 78 18.73 -9.67 -3.08
CA GLU A 78 18.73 -9.23 -4.48
C GLU A 78 17.88 -10.15 -5.36
N GLU A 79 18.04 -11.48 -5.23
CA GLU A 79 17.28 -12.44 -6.00
C GLU A 79 15.78 -12.44 -5.60
N ALA A 80 15.48 -12.24 -4.32
CA ALA A 80 14.11 -12.05 -3.83
C ALA A 80 13.47 -10.77 -4.40
N LEU A 81 14.24 -9.67 -4.42
CA LEU A 81 13.79 -8.41 -5.00
C LEU A 81 13.53 -8.53 -6.51
N ASP A 82 14.39 -9.19 -7.26
CA ASP A 82 14.20 -9.39 -8.71
C ASP A 82 12.94 -10.23 -9.01
N ARG A 83 12.66 -11.27 -8.19
CA ARG A 83 11.40 -12.03 -8.29
C ARG A 83 10.19 -11.13 -8.06
N HIS A 84 10.22 -10.32 -7.00
CA HIS A 84 9.14 -9.41 -6.65
C HIS A 84 8.92 -8.34 -7.74
N MET A 85 9.99 -7.72 -8.25
CA MET A 85 9.92 -6.74 -9.34
C MET A 85 9.31 -7.35 -10.61
N ASN A 86 9.71 -8.57 -10.96
CA ASN A 86 9.14 -9.29 -12.10
C ASN A 86 7.64 -9.58 -11.91
N PHE A 87 7.24 -9.97 -10.70
CA PHE A 87 5.82 -10.13 -10.36
C PHE A 87 5.05 -8.82 -10.51
N CYS A 88 5.54 -7.72 -9.92
CA CYS A 88 4.89 -6.41 -10.01
C CYS A 88 4.81 -5.90 -11.46
N LYS A 89 5.86 -6.09 -12.27
CA LYS A 89 5.86 -5.73 -13.69
C LYS A 89 4.80 -6.49 -14.48
N LYS A 90 4.70 -7.80 -14.27
CA LYS A 90 3.64 -8.64 -14.88
C LYS A 90 2.25 -8.18 -14.44
N PHE A 91 2.06 -7.94 -13.14
CA PHE A 91 0.79 -7.47 -12.60
C PHE A 91 0.37 -6.11 -13.20
N ARG A 92 1.30 -5.16 -13.31
CA ARG A 92 1.02 -3.87 -13.98
C ARG A 92 0.71 -4.03 -15.47
N SER A 93 1.37 -4.95 -16.17
CA SER A 93 1.08 -5.20 -17.59
C SER A 93 -0.30 -5.83 -17.85
N LEU A 94 -0.87 -6.49 -16.83
CA LEU A 94 -2.25 -6.98 -16.87
C LEU A 94 -3.27 -5.90 -16.50
N SER A 95 -2.82 -4.72 -16.05
CA SER A 95 -3.73 -3.61 -15.78
C SER A 95 -4.48 -3.26 -17.06
N PRO A 96 -5.82 -3.13 -17.02
CA PRO A 96 -6.59 -2.84 -18.20
C PRO A 96 -6.04 -1.62 -18.91
N THR A 97 -5.79 -1.74 -20.21
CA THR A 97 -5.48 -0.56 -21.03
C THR A 97 -6.62 0.45 -20.89
N SER A 98 -6.37 1.75 -21.10
CA SER A 98 -7.40 2.79 -20.97
C SER A 98 -8.70 2.41 -21.69
N ASN A 99 -8.59 1.84 -22.91
CA ASN A 99 -9.72 1.36 -23.68
C ASN A 99 -10.45 0.20 -23.00
N GLN A 100 -9.74 -0.78 -22.43
CA GLN A 100 -10.35 -1.89 -21.70
C GLN A 100 -11.01 -1.41 -20.39
N ALA A 101 -10.39 -0.50 -19.67
CA ALA A 101 -10.96 0.12 -18.47
C ALA A 101 -12.27 0.85 -18.80
N GLU A 102 -12.30 1.65 -19.86
CA GLU A 102 -13.51 2.33 -20.33
C GLU A 102 -14.62 1.36 -20.72
N HIS A 103 -14.30 0.27 -21.43
CA HIS A 103 -15.26 -0.78 -21.75
C HIS A 103 -15.84 -1.44 -20.49
N LEU A 104 -15.01 -1.77 -19.50
CA LEU A 104 -15.46 -2.34 -18.23
C LEU A 104 -16.33 -1.36 -17.46
N ILE A 105 -15.92 -0.09 -17.36
CA ILE A 105 -16.71 0.96 -16.72
C ILE A 105 -18.06 1.13 -17.43
N SER A 106 -18.08 1.12 -18.77
CA SER A 106 -19.31 1.22 -19.56
C SER A 106 -20.23 0.02 -19.33
N ALA A 107 -19.68 -1.20 -19.33
CA ALA A 107 -20.42 -2.42 -19.04
C ALA A 107 -21.02 -2.41 -17.63
N MET A 108 -20.24 -2.01 -16.63
CA MET A 108 -20.72 -1.83 -15.25
C MET A 108 -21.83 -0.78 -15.17
N ARG A 109 -21.64 0.39 -15.79
CA ARG A 109 -22.68 1.43 -15.86
C ARG A 109 -23.97 0.92 -16.51
N HIS A 110 -23.85 0.10 -17.56
CA HIS A 110 -25.01 -0.50 -18.23
C HIS A 110 -25.74 -1.49 -17.31
N LEU A 111 -25.01 -2.37 -16.62
CA LEU A 111 -25.56 -3.30 -15.64
C LEU A 111 -26.31 -2.57 -14.53
N PHE A 112 -25.72 -1.51 -13.97
CA PHE A 112 -26.36 -0.71 -12.93
C PHE A 112 -27.62 0.00 -13.43
N ARG A 113 -27.60 0.62 -14.62
CA ARG A 113 -28.81 1.23 -15.21
C ARG A 113 -29.92 0.21 -15.41
N ARG A 114 -29.61 -0.92 -16.04
CA ARG A 114 -30.58 -2.00 -16.26
C ARG A 114 -31.15 -2.57 -14.96
N SER A 115 -30.37 -2.59 -13.88
CA SER A 115 -30.85 -3.02 -12.57
C SER A 115 -31.84 -2.04 -11.92
N MET A 116 -31.74 -0.74 -12.24
CA MET A 116 -32.68 0.29 -11.75
C MET A 116 -33.95 0.38 -12.60
N ASP A 117 -33.83 0.11 -13.91
CA ASP A 117 -34.96 0.16 -14.85
C ASP A 117 -35.82 -1.11 -14.85
N SER A 118 -35.40 -2.16 -14.14
CA SER A 118 -36.23 -3.36 -13.95
C SER A 118 -37.33 -3.06 -12.93
N PRO A 119 -38.63 -3.24 -13.26
CA PRO A 119 -39.68 -3.19 -12.26
C PRO A 119 -39.33 -4.21 -11.18
N ARG A 120 -39.31 -3.78 -9.92
CA ARG A 120 -39.26 -4.70 -8.78
C ARG A 120 -40.55 -5.51 -8.86
N SER A 121 -40.47 -6.72 -9.42
CA SER A 121 -41.63 -7.57 -9.61
C SER A 121 -42.33 -7.77 -8.26
N PRO A 122 -43.63 -7.45 -8.13
CA PRO A 122 -44.35 -7.77 -6.91
C PRO A 122 -44.40 -9.29 -6.78
N SER A 123 -43.74 -9.81 -5.74
CA SER A 123 -43.96 -11.14 -5.15
C SER A 123 -44.45 -12.23 -6.12
N SER A 124 -43.52 -12.99 -6.71
CA SER A 124 -43.88 -14.24 -7.40
C SER A 124 -44.40 -15.27 -6.37
N PRO A 125 -45.55 -15.94 -6.62
CA PRO A 125 -46.06 -16.97 -5.72
C PRO A 125 -45.11 -18.17 -5.63
N LEU A 126 -45.00 -18.70 -4.41
CA LEU A 126 -44.29 -19.92 -4.04
C LEU A 126 -44.65 -21.10 -4.98
N GLN A 127 -43.82 -21.38 -5.99
CA GLN A 127 -43.87 -22.65 -6.71
C GLN A 127 -43.26 -23.74 -5.83
N LYS A 128 -44.13 -24.49 -5.16
CA LYS A 128 -43.81 -25.82 -4.66
C LYS A 128 -43.54 -26.73 -5.86
N GLN A 129 -42.30 -27.14 -6.07
CA GLN A 129 -41.98 -28.42 -6.70
C GLN A 129 -40.52 -28.82 -6.43
N GLY A 130 -40.35 -30.03 -5.90
CA GLY A 130 -39.12 -30.82 -5.96
C GLY A 130 -38.09 -30.53 -4.87
N GLN A 131 -38.15 -31.30 -3.77
CA GLN A 131 -36.98 -31.52 -2.91
C GLN A 131 -35.83 -32.07 -3.76
N VAL A 132 -34.83 -31.23 -4.03
CA VAL A 132 -33.46 -31.70 -4.19
C VAL A 132 -32.66 -30.93 -3.16
N ARG A 133 -32.25 -31.63 -2.09
CA ARG A 133 -31.35 -31.10 -1.08
C ARG A 133 -30.16 -30.46 -1.81
N PRO A 134 -29.89 -29.15 -1.66
CA PRO A 134 -28.55 -28.68 -1.95
C PRO A 134 -27.68 -29.35 -0.88
N ARG A 135 -26.75 -30.21 -1.31
CA ARG A 135 -25.62 -30.57 -0.46
C ARG A 135 -25.04 -29.25 0.01
N SER A 136 -25.01 -29.05 1.32
CA SER A 136 -24.34 -27.94 1.96
C SER A 136 -23.01 -27.72 1.27
N PHE A 137 -22.80 -26.52 0.72
CA PHE A 137 -21.45 -26.02 0.53
C PHE A 137 -20.83 -25.98 1.92
N VAL A 138 -20.13 -27.05 2.27
CA VAL A 138 -19.20 -27.03 3.38
C VAL A 138 -18.21 -25.95 2.99
N ARG A 139 -18.26 -24.85 3.73
CA ARG A 139 -17.28 -23.78 3.68
C ARG A 139 -15.92 -24.47 3.85
N SER A 140 -15.14 -24.59 2.79
CA SER A 140 -13.76 -24.99 2.90
C SER A 140 -13.10 -23.98 3.83
N GLU A 141 -12.72 -24.43 5.01
CA GLU A 141 -11.88 -23.67 5.92
C GLU A 141 -10.58 -23.42 5.18
N THR A 142 -10.38 -22.17 4.75
CA THR A 142 -9.06 -21.68 4.41
C THR A 142 -8.26 -21.73 5.71
N GLU A 143 -7.39 -22.72 5.85
CA GLU A 143 -6.36 -22.73 6.88
C GLU A 143 -5.62 -21.40 6.79
N SER A 144 -5.79 -20.57 7.81
CA SER A 144 -5.11 -19.29 7.91
C SER A 144 -3.64 -19.58 8.16
N CYS A 145 -2.77 -19.03 7.31
CA CYS A 145 -1.34 -19.02 7.56
C CYS A 145 -1.03 -17.99 8.64
N PHE A 146 -1.31 -18.31 9.91
CA PHE A 146 -0.69 -17.65 11.06
C PHE A 146 0.14 -18.68 11.81
N PRO A 147 1.48 -18.58 11.83
CA PRO A 147 2.30 -19.42 12.69
C PRO A 147 2.14 -18.98 14.16
N THR A 148 2.06 -19.97 15.06
CA THR A 148 2.24 -19.80 16.52
C THR A 148 3.72 -19.67 16.84
#